data_AF-A0A078JP38-F1
#
_entry.id   AF-A0A078JP38-F1
#
_cell.length_a   1.000
_cell.length_b   1.000
_cell.length_c   1.000
_cell.angle_alpha   90.00
_cell.angle_beta   90.00
_cell.angle_gamma   90.00
#
_symmetry.space_group_name_H-M   'P 1'
#
loop_
_entity.id
_entity.type
_entity.pdbx_description
1 polymer ?
#
loop_
_entity_poly.entity_id
_entity_poly.type
_entity_poly.pdbx_seq_one_letter_code
_entity_poly.pdbx_strand_id
1 'polypeptide(L)'
;MDENNPVVDESLISTAEVKGKHKRRHSKCWNFFTIEGDRMPDGKFKCVCNYCNHFYILDLHKSGTNTLLRHSRTCPKTPNNTCPKIDQLVFREMIDVAIVEHDLPYAFIEYIRVREALHYANPTIEFWCRNKIKTYADQNVIFLMSSY
;
A
#
# COMPACT_ATOMS: atom_id res chain seq x y z
N MET A 1 73.36 4.66 -8.99
CA MET A 1 72.90 5.76 -8.12
C MET A 1 71.43 5.94 -8.42
N ASP A 2 70.66 5.09 -7.77
CA ASP A 2 69.22 5.24 -7.59
C ASP A 2 68.96 6.55 -6.84
N GLU A 3 68.03 7.35 -7.33
CA GLU A 3 67.29 8.24 -6.42
C GLU A 3 65.86 8.38 -6.93
N ASN A 4 65.00 7.67 -6.22
CA ASN A 4 63.55 7.65 -6.31
C ASN A 4 62.95 9.00 -5.91
N ASN A 5 61.77 9.29 -6.47
CA ASN A 5 60.53 9.72 -5.79
C ASN A 5 59.76 10.75 -6.66
N PRO A 6 58.41 10.87 -6.61
CA PRO A 6 57.41 10.04 -5.93
C PRO A 6 56.38 9.40 -6.89
N VAL A 7 55.99 8.17 -6.56
CA VAL A 7 54.69 7.63 -6.97
C VAL A 7 53.65 8.30 -6.07
N VAL A 8 52.94 9.28 -6.61
CA VAL A 8 51.73 9.81 -5.99
C VAL A 8 50.60 8.81 -6.22
N ASP A 9 50.20 8.14 -5.14
CA ASP A 9 49.08 7.22 -5.09
C ASP A 9 47.77 8.01 -5.23
N GLU A 10 47.27 8.09 -6.47
CA GLU A 10 46.00 8.74 -6.82
C GLU A 10 44.82 7.80 -6.52
N SER A 11 44.75 7.36 -5.25
CA SER A 11 43.74 6.43 -4.74
C SER A 11 42.72 7.14 -3.83
N LEU A 12 42.30 8.37 -4.09
CA LEU A 12 41.22 9.02 -3.33
C LEU A 12 40.42 10.05 -4.16
N ILE A 13 39.93 9.68 -5.34
CA ILE A 13 38.87 10.47 -5.99
C ILE A 13 37.52 9.88 -5.58
N SER A 14 36.94 10.57 -4.60
CA SER A 14 35.57 10.46 -4.14
C SER A 14 34.62 10.31 -5.33
N THR A 15 34.01 9.14 -5.47
CA THR A 15 32.87 8.93 -6.37
C THR A 15 31.66 9.64 -5.77
N ALA A 16 31.63 10.96 -5.90
CA ALA A 16 30.40 11.71 -5.83
C ALA A 16 29.55 11.25 -7.02
N GLU A 17 28.70 10.26 -6.78
CA GLU A 17 27.75 9.74 -7.73
C GLU A 17 26.90 10.91 -8.26
N VAL A 18 27.19 11.31 -9.48
CA VAL A 18 26.36 12.25 -10.24
C VAL A 18 24.99 11.61 -10.35
N LYS A 19 24.03 12.11 -9.56
CA LYS A 19 22.61 11.73 -9.61
C LYS A 19 22.13 11.82 -11.05
N GLY A 20 22.20 10.71 -11.77
CA GLY A 20 21.77 10.62 -13.15
C GLY A 20 20.32 11.01 -13.21
N LYS A 21 20.01 12.11 -13.91
CA LYS A 21 18.63 12.53 -14.19
C LYS A 21 17.88 11.32 -14.74
N HIS A 22 17.03 10.71 -13.91
CA HIS A 22 16.17 9.63 -14.37
C HIS A 22 15.43 10.14 -15.62
N LYS A 23 15.48 9.38 -16.72
CA LYS A 23 14.75 9.69 -17.96
C LYS A 23 13.31 10.08 -17.59
N ARG A 24 12.80 11.17 -18.20
CA ARG A 24 11.44 11.67 -17.94
C ARG A 24 10.46 10.51 -18.08
N ARG A 25 9.73 10.23 -17.01
CA ARG A 25 8.76 9.14 -16.97
C ARG A 25 7.40 9.68 -17.38
N HIS A 26 6.76 8.99 -18.32
CA HIS A 26 5.57 9.52 -18.98
C HIS A 26 4.24 9.22 -18.25
N SER A 27 4.24 8.29 -17.29
CA SER A 27 3.00 7.91 -16.59
C SER A 27 2.53 8.99 -15.63
N LYS A 28 1.22 9.25 -15.59
CA LYS A 28 0.60 10.24 -14.69
C LYS A 28 0.83 9.95 -13.20
N CYS A 29 1.15 8.69 -12.83
CA CYS A 29 1.41 8.33 -11.43
C CYS A 29 2.59 9.10 -10.82
N TRP A 30 3.57 9.53 -11.63
CA TRP A 30 4.76 10.24 -11.13
C TRP A 30 4.46 11.64 -10.60
N ASN A 31 3.25 12.17 -10.83
CA ASN A 31 2.78 13.39 -10.16
C ASN A 31 2.45 13.15 -8.67
N PHE A 32 2.23 11.90 -8.27
CA PHE A 32 1.78 11.52 -6.93
C PHE A 32 2.79 10.65 -6.18
N PHE A 33 3.83 10.15 -6.86
CA PHE A 33 4.79 9.19 -6.33
C PHE A 33 6.23 9.62 -6.59
N THR A 34 7.08 9.38 -5.59
CA THR A 34 8.52 9.58 -5.65
C THR A 34 9.23 8.24 -5.47
N ILE A 35 10.36 8.04 -6.16
CA ILE A 35 11.22 6.89 -5.87
C ILE A 35 12.16 7.29 -4.76
N GLU A 36 12.23 6.45 -3.74
CA GLU A 36 13.12 6.64 -2.62
C GLU A 36 14.35 5.75 -2.79
N GLY A 37 15.52 6.38 -2.82
CA GLY A 37 16.82 5.71 -2.94
C GLY A 37 17.14 5.16 -4.32
N ASP A 38 18.25 4.45 -4.39
CA ASP A 38 18.73 3.79 -5.61
C ASP A 38 18.12 2.40 -5.79
N ARG A 39 18.44 1.79 -6.93
CA ARG A 39 17.99 0.44 -7.27
C ARG A 39 18.43 -0.53 -6.18
N MET A 40 17.48 -1.23 -5.58
CA MET A 40 17.76 -2.27 -4.57
C MET A 40 18.61 -3.39 -5.19
N PRO A 41 19.33 -4.20 -4.38
CA PRO A 41 20.09 -5.35 -4.86
C PRO A 41 19.25 -6.31 -5.72
N ASP A 42 17.97 -6.45 -5.38
CA ASP A 42 16.98 -7.27 -6.09
C ASP A 42 16.53 -6.69 -7.45
N GLY A 43 17.08 -5.55 -7.84
CA GLY A 43 16.75 -4.84 -9.07
C GLY A 43 15.45 -4.04 -9.02
N LYS A 44 14.75 -4.01 -7.87
CA LYS A 44 13.48 -3.30 -7.64
C LYS A 44 13.71 -1.89 -7.11
N PHE A 45 12.67 -1.05 -7.19
CA PHE A 45 12.67 0.31 -6.67
C PHE A 45 11.56 0.50 -5.64
N LYS A 46 11.85 1.27 -4.59
CA LYS A 46 10.88 1.69 -3.59
C LYS A 46 10.17 2.95 -4.08
N CYS A 47 8.90 2.83 -4.46
CA CYS A 47 8.06 3.94 -4.87
C CYS A 47 7.14 4.36 -3.73
N VAL A 48 7.23 5.59 -3.27
CA VAL A 48 6.50 6.14 -2.12
C VAL A 48 5.46 7.15 -2.59
N CYS A 49 4.24 7.05 -2.09
CA CYS A 49 3.19 8.04 -2.31
C CYS A 49 3.51 9.33 -1.53
N ASN A 50 3.48 10.47 -2.21
CA ASN A 50 3.81 11.77 -1.62
C ASN A 50 2.78 12.27 -0.60
N TYR A 51 1.60 11.64 -0.53
CA TYR A 51 0.49 12.09 0.32
C TYR A 51 0.26 11.21 1.54
N CYS A 52 0.29 9.88 1.36
CA CYS A 52 0.04 8.93 2.44
C CYS A 52 1.28 8.15 2.90
N ASN A 53 2.43 8.38 2.27
CA ASN A 53 3.70 7.70 2.55
C ASN A 53 3.67 6.17 2.39
N HIS A 54 2.59 5.62 1.84
CA HIS A 54 2.54 4.20 1.49
C HIS A 54 3.56 3.93 0.38
N PHE A 55 4.32 2.86 0.53
CA PHE A 55 5.36 2.48 -0.43
C PHE A 55 5.05 1.17 -1.13
N TYR A 56 5.58 1.02 -2.33
CA TYR A 56 5.53 -0.20 -3.13
C TYR A 56 6.94 -0.54 -3.59
N ILE A 57 7.30 -1.82 -3.52
CA ILE A 57 8.56 -2.33 -4.04
C ILE A 57 8.27 -2.97 -5.39
N LEU A 58 8.66 -2.31 -6.48
CA LEU A 58 8.30 -2.71 -7.85
C LEU A 58 9.55 -2.74 -8.73
N ASP A 59 9.62 -3.69 -9.66
CA ASP A 59 10.54 -3.61 -10.79
C ASP A 59 9.89 -2.69 -11.84
N LEU A 60 10.45 -1.51 -12.07
CA LEU A 60 9.85 -0.51 -12.95
C LEU A 60 9.98 -0.83 -14.44
N HIS A 61 10.87 -1.75 -14.80
CA HIS A 61 11.04 -2.20 -16.17
C HIS A 61 10.05 -3.31 -16.53
N LYS A 62 9.68 -4.15 -15.56
CA LYS A 62 8.75 -5.27 -15.76
C LYS A 62 7.34 -5.00 -15.27
N SER A 63 7.18 -4.18 -14.24
CA SER A 63 5.89 -3.88 -13.62
C SER A 63 5.31 -2.61 -14.24
N GLY A 64 4.09 -2.71 -14.78
CA GLY A 64 3.34 -1.53 -15.20
C GLY A 64 3.04 -0.59 -14.02
N THR A 65 2.69 0.67 -14.32
CA THR A 65 2.35 1.67 -13.28
C THR A 65 0.92 1.56 -12.76
N ASN A 66 0.19 0.48 -13.09
CA ASN A 66 -1.23 0.32 -12.74
C ASN A 66 -1.47 0.27 -11.22
N THR A 67 -0.56 -0.34 -10.44
CA THR A 67 -0.66 -0.37 -8.98
C THR A 67 -0.58 1.03 -8.38
N LEU A 68 0.37 1.85 -8.84
CA LEU A 68 0.55 3.22 -8.40
C LEU A 68 -0.63 4.11 -8.82
N LEU A 69 -1.12 3.93 -10.07
CA LEU A 69 -2.31 4.63 -10.55
C LEU A 69 -3.55 4.26 -9.73
N ARG A 70 -3.75 2.98 -9.42
CA ARG A 70 -4.86 2.53 -8.58
C ARG A 70 -4.81 3.18 -7.21
N HIS A 71 -3.65 3.15 -6.57
CA HIS A 71 -3.44 3.84 -5.30
C HIS A 71 -3.78 5.33 -5.41
N SER A 72 -3.35 6.06 -6.45
CA SER A 72 -3.70 7.49 -6.59
C SER A 72 -5.20 7.76 -6.66
N ARG A 73 -6.03 6.80 -7.07
CA ARG A 73 -7.50 6.91 -7.11
C ARG A 73 -8.18 6.53 -5.81
N THR A 74 -7.50 5.80 -4.92
CA THR A 74 -8.05 5.36 -3.63
C THR A 74 -7.38 6.04 -2.44
N CYS A 75 -6.28 6.77 -2.67
CA CYS A 75 -5.47 7.33 -1.62
C CYS A 75 -6.23 8.46 -0.91
N PRO A 76 -6.52 8.33 0.39
CA PRO A 76 -7.38 9.27 1.13
C PRO A 76 -6.84 10.69 1.15
N LYS A 77 -5.52 10.85 1.00
CA LYS A 77 -4.81 12.14 1.10
C LYS A 77 -4.49 12.76 -0.27
N THR A 78 -4.85 12.11 -1.38
CA THR A 78 -4.62 12.68 -2.71
C THR A 78 -5.63 13.82 -2.96
N PRO A 79 -5.19 14.99 -3.45
CA PRO A 79 -6.10 16.08 -3.77
C PRO A 79 -7.08 15.64 -4.86
N ASN A 80 -8.37 15.95 -4.68
CA ASN A 80 -9.47 15.54 -5.57
C ASN A 80 -9.79 14.03 -5.56
N ASN A 81 -9.41 13.31 -4.51
CA ASN A 81 -9.78 11.90 -4.36
C ASN A 81 -11.31 11.74 -4.28
N THR A 82 -11.90 11.08 -5.28
CA THR A 82 -13.34 10.80 -5.36
C THR A 82 -13.72 9.50 -4.65
N CYS A 83 -12.97 9.08 -3.62
CA CYS A 83 -13.29 7.86 -2.87
C CYS A 83 -14.75 7.90 -2.42
N PRO A 84 -15.60 6.99 -2.92
CA PRO A 84 -16.99 6.95 -2.52
C PRO A 84 -17.06 6.66 -1.02
N LYS A 85 -17.87 7.43 -0.28
CA LYS A 85 -18.19 7.09 1.10
C LYS A 85 -19.00 5.79 1.08
N ILE A 86 -18.47 4.76 1.72
CA ILE A 86 -19.19 3.50 1.92
C ILE A 86 -20.18 3.69 3.07
N ASP A 87 -21.40 3.18 2.87
CA ASP A 87 -22.35 2.95 3.95
C ASP A 87 -21.81 1.85 4.86
N GLN A 88 -21.43 2.23 6.08
CA GLN A 88 -20.79 1.33 7.03
C GLN A 88 -21.74 0.23 7.52
N LEU A 89 -23.06 0.47 7.53
CA LEU A 89 -24.03 -0.52 7.98
C LEU A 89 -24.13 -1.66 6.96
N VAL A 90 -24.29 -1.32 5.68
CA VAL A 90 -24.32 -2.31 4.60
C VAL A 90 -23.02 -3.10 4.55
N PHE A 91 -21.87 -2.42 4.69
CA PHE A 91 -20.57 -3.11 4.72
C PHE A 91 -20.44 -4.09 5.89
N ARG A 92 -20.96 -3.73 7.07
CA ARG A 92 -20.99 -4.61 8.26
C ARG A 92 -21.83 -5.84 8.01
N GLU A 93 -23.05 -5.66 7.51
CA GLU A 93 -23.97 -6.76 7.21
C GLU A 93 -23.35 -7.76 6.23
N MET A 94 -22.69 -7.28 5.17
CA MET A 94 -22.00 -8.15 4.21
C MET A 94 -20.90 -8.99 4.86
N ILE A 95 -20.09 -8.40 5.75
CA ILE A 95 -19.03 -9.12 6.46
C ILE A 95 -19.61 -10.11 7.46
N ASP A 96 -20.67 -9.72 8.19
CA ASP A 96 -21.31 -10.58 9.19
C ASP A 96 -21.94 -11.81 8.52
N VAL A 97 -22.60 -11.64 7.37
CA VAL A 97 -23.12 -12.75 6.57
C VAL A 97 -21.98 -13.68 6.12
N ALA A 98 -20.87 -13.14 5.60
CA ALA A 98 -19.72 -13.94 5.18
C ALA A 98 -19.07 -14.72 6.34
N ILE A 99 -19.08 -14.14 7.55
CA ILE A 99 -18.59 -14.81 8.77
C ILE A 99 -19.47 -16.02 9.09
N VAL A 100 -20.79 -15.86 9.08
CA VAL A 100 -21.75 -16.94 9.38
C VAL A 100 -21.74 -18.01 8.28
N GLU A 101 -21.78 -17.60 7.02
CA GLU A 101 -21.86 -18.50 5.85
C GLU A 101 -20.64 -19.43 5.73
N HIS A 102 -19.46 -18.96 6.11
CA HIS A 102 -18.21 -19.70 5.99
C HIS A 102 -17.62 -20.14 7.33
N ASP A 103 -18.37 -20.02 8.43
CA ASP A 103 -17.94 -20.36 9.79
C ASP A 103 -16.57 -19.74 10.14
N LEU A 104 -16.38 -18.47 9.77
CA LEU A 104 -15.14 -17.74 10.04
C LEU A 104 -15.11 -17.31 11.50
N PRO A 105 -13.94 -17.28 12.15
CA PRO A 105 -13.84 -16.73 13.49
C PRO A 105 -14.20 -15.23 13.46
N TYR A 106 -14.93 -14.73 14.47
CA TYR A 106 -15.19 -13.29 14.60
C TYR A 106 -13.91 -12.42 14.63
N ALA A 107 -12.76 -13.04 14.92
CA ALA A 107 -11.43 -12.44 14.81
C ALA A 107 -11.03 -12.05 13.37
N PHE A 108 -11.69 -12.60 12.35
CA PHE A 108 -11.36 -12.45 10.94
C PHE A 108 -11.20 -10.99 10.52
N ILE A 109 -12.12 -10.12 10.92
CA ILE A 109 -12.05 -8.69 10.58
C ILE A 109 -10.91 -7.95 11.28
N GLU A 110 -10.37 -8.51 12.36
CA GLU A 110 -9.27 -7.94 13.14
C GLU A 110 -7.90 -8.34 12.57
N TYR A 111 -7.85 -9.29 11.63
CA TYR A 111 -6.60 -9.73 11.02
C TYR A 111 -5.92 -8.57 10.30
N ILE A 112 -4.65 -8.34 10.63
CA ILE A 112 -3.88 -7.19 10.13
C ILE A 112 -3.94 -7.10 8.60
N ARG A 113 -3.72 -8.22 7.90
CA ARG A 113 -3.76 -8.26 6.43
C ARG A 113 -5.15 -8.02 5.83
N VAL A 114 -6.20 -8.44 6.53
CA VAL A 114 -7.58 -8.19 6.12
C VAL A 114 -7.89 -6.70 6.25
N ARG A 115 -7.52 -6.08 7.38
CA ARG A 115 -7.69 -4.63 7.58
C ARG A 115 -6.88 -3.81 6.59
N GLU A 116 -5.63 -4.19 6.33
CA GLU A 116 -4.81 -3.55 5.30
C GLU A 116 -5.44 -3.65 3.92
N ALA A 117 -5.94 -4.82 3.53
CA ALA A 117 -6.57 -5.03 2.22
C ALA A 117 -7.88 -4.22 2.07
N LEU A 118 -8.74 -4.23 3.09
CA LEU A 118 -9.99 -3.48 3.09
C LEU A 118 -9.74 -1.97 3.10
N HIS A 119 -8.82 -1.49 3.93
CA HIS A 119 -8.44 -0.07 3.98
C HIS A 119 -7.76 0.39 2.69
N TYR A 120 -7.02 -0.50 2.01
CA TYR A 120 -6.47 -0.23 0.69
C TYR A 120 -7.56 -0.10 -0.38
N ALA A 121 -8.60 -0.95 -0.30
CA ALA A 121 -9.74 -0.91 -1.21
C ALA A 121 -10.56 0.38 -1.02
N ASN A 122 -10.86 0.74 0.22
CA ASN A 122 -11.47 2.02 0.54
C ASN A 122 -11.03 2.53 1.93
N PRO A 123 -10.33 3.68 2.01
CA PRO A 123 -9.86 4.23 3.28
C PRO A 123 -10.97 4.80 4.16
N THR A 124 -12.20 4.96 3.65
CA THR A 124 -13.34 5.42 4.47
C THR A 124 -13.96 4.28 5.28
N ILE A 125 -13.47 3.05 5.16
CA ILE A 125 -13.97 1.92 5.93
C ILE A 125 -13.51 2.07 7.38
N GLU A 126 -14.47 2.10 8.29
CA GLU A 126 -14.22 2.09 9.72
C GLU A 126 -14.27 0.65 10.23
N PHE A 127 -13.20 0.21 10.88
CA PHE A 127 -13.16 -1.12 11.48
C PHE A 127 -13.75 -1.11 12.89
N TRP A 128 -14.35 -2.24 13.29
CA TRP A 128 -14.89 -2.47 14.62
C TRP A 128 -14.22 -3.67 15.28
N CYS A 129 -14.35 -3.76 16.60
CA CYS A 129 -13.84 -4.88 17.39
C CYS A 129 -14.82 -6.06 17.36
N ARG A 130 -14.27 -7.26 17.60
CA ARG A 130 -14.97 -8.54 17.69
C ARG A 130 -16.25 -8.51 18.53
N ASN A 131 -16.21 -7.76 19.62
CA ASN A 131 -17.34 -7.67 20.56
C ASN A 131 -18.59 -7.08 19.91
N LYS A 132 -18.43 -6.15 18.95
CA LYS A 132 -19.56 -5.62 18.18
C LYS A 132 -20.08 -6.63 17.16
N ILE A 133 -19.21 -7.42 16.52
CA ILE A 133 -19.66 -8.46 15.57
C ILE A 133 -20.53 -9.47 16.30
N LYS A 134 -20.07 -9.96 17.45
CA LYS A 134 -20.81 -10.98 18.20
C LYS A 134 -22.26 -10.54 18.44
N THR A 135 -22.48 -9.29 18.86
CA THR A 135 -23.84 -8.78 19.11
C THR A 135 -24.70 -8.69 17.85
N TYR A 136 -24.14 -8.32 16.68
CA TYR A 136 -24.90 -8.19 15.44
C TYR A 136 -25.09 -9.53 14.72
N ALA A 137 -24.08 -10.39 14.71
CA ALA A 137 -24.18 -11.74 14.19
C ALA A 137 -25.20 -12.55 14.99
N ASP A 138 -25.18 -12.47 16.32
CA ASP A 138 -26.19 -13.13 17.16
C ASP A 138 -27.61 -12.59 16.86
N GLN A 139 -27.77 -11.28 16.57
CA GLN A 139 -29.05 -10.68 16.16
C GLN A 139 -29.48 -11.06 14.74
N ASN A 140 -28.54 -11.14 13.79
CA ASN A 140 -28.81 -11.47 12.39
C ASN A 140 -29.07 -12.96 12.19
N VAL A 141 -28.43 -13.83 12.96
CA VAL A 141 -28.77 -15.27 13.03
C VAL A 141 -30.21 -15.44 13.51
N ILE A 142 -30.65 -14.67 14.52
CA ILE A 142 -32.06 -14.69 14.97
C ILE A 142 -33.00 -14.27 13.83
N PHE A 143 -32.66 -13.24 13.04
CA PHE A 143 -33.48 -12.78 11.92
C PHE A 143 -33.54 -13.78 10.75
N LEU A 144 -32.39 -14.39 10.39
CA LEU A 144 -32.31 -15.41 9.34
C LEU A 144 -33.01 -16.72 9.75
N MET A 145 -32.92 -17.12 11.02
CA MET A 145 -33.62 -18.30 11.55
C MET A 145 -35.13 -18.09 11.75
N SER A 146 -35.59 -16.83 11.88
CA SER A 146 -37.02 -16.50 11.98
C SER A 146 -37.72 -16.38 10.61
N SER A 147 -36.97 -16.52 9.52
CA SER A 147 -37.49 -16.47 8.13
C SER A 147 -37.68 -17.87 7.52
N TYR A 148 -37.54 -18.94 8.32
CA TYR A 148 -37.80 -20.33 7.96
C TYR A 148 -39.01 -20.90 8.69
#